data_AF-A0A7K7JBQ5-F1
#
_entry.id   AF-A0A7K7JBQ5-F1
#
_cell.length_a   1.000
_cell.length_b   1.000
_cell.length_c   1.000
_cell.angle_alpha   90.00
_cell.angle_beta   90.00
_cell.angle_gamma   90.00
#
_symmetry.space_group_name_H-M   'P 1'
#
loop_
_entity.id
_entity.type
_entity.pdbx_description
1 polymer ?
#
loop_
_entity_poly.entity_id
_entity_poly.type
_entity_poly.pdbx_seq_one_letter_code
_entity_poly.pdbx_strand_id
1 'polypeptide(L)'
;KDGRKPANPAFWWVNGKGEEVKWSFEEFGSLSKKTANVLSEACGLQRGDRIVAILPRVPEWWLLNVACIRAGIVFFPGTSQLTAKDILYRLQASKAKCIVTNDTLAPAVESVL
;
A
#
# COMPACT_ATOMS: atom_id res chain seq x y z
N LYS A 1 -34.44 -14.63 -3.91
CA LYS A 1 -33.23 -14.44 -4.74
C LYS A 1 -32.06 -14.28 -3.77
N ASP A 2 -31.29 -15.34 -3.53
CA ASP A 2 -30.08 -15.26 -2.70
C ASP A 2 -29.11 -14.29 -3.38
N GLY A 3 -28.92 -13.10 -2.80
CA GLY A 3 -28.15 -11.98 -3.36
C GLY A 3 -26.64 -12.23 -3.50
N ARG A 4 -26.20 -13.48 -3.60
CA ARG A 4 -24.80 -13.85 -3.83
C ARG A 4 -24.47 -13.59 -5.30
N LYS A 5 -23.82 -12.46 -5.57
CA LYS A 5 -23.18 -12.22 -6.86
C LYS A 5 -22.11 -13.30 -7.07
N PRO A 6 -21.91 -13.80 -8.31
CA PRO A 6 -20.80 -14.69 -8.61
C PRO A 6 -19.48 -14.05 -8.14
N ALA A 7 -18.52 -14.87 -7.72
CA ALA A 7 -17.19 -14.45 -7.27
C ALA A 7 -16.39 -13.87 -8.44
N ASN A 8 -16.80 -12.67 -8.89
CA ASN A 8 -16.13 -11.95 -9.95
C ASN A 8 -14.78 -11.47 -9.40
N PRO A 9 -13.68 -11.71 -10.13
CA PRO A 9 -12.38 -11.19 -9.73
C PRO A 9 -12.43 -9.66 -9.74
N ALA A 10 -12.16 -9.05 -8.59
CA ALA A 10 -12.04 -7.61 -8.45
C ALA A 10 -10.66 -7.12 -8.88
N PHE A 11 -9.66 -7.96 -8.64
CA PHE A 11 -8.27 -7.66 -8.90
C PHE A 11 -7.57 -8.91 -9.43
N TRP A 12 -6.82 -8.73 -10.52
CA TRP A 12 -5.99 -9.78 -11.09
C TRP A 12 -4.63 -9.19 -11.42
N TRP A 13 -3.62 -9.64 -10.68
CA TRP A 13 -2.22 -9.34 -10.92
C TRP A 13 -1.55 -10.55 -11.53
N VAL A 14 -0.66 -10.29 -12.48
CA VAL A 14 0.18 -11.31 -13.13
C VAL A 14 1.60 -10.78 -13.18
N ASN A 15 2.58 -11.66 -13.02
CA ASN A 15 3.97 -11.32 -13.27
C ASN A 15 4.51 -12.03 -14.53
N GLY A 16 5.69 -11.61 -14.96
CA GLY A 16 6.38 -12.21 -16.12
C GLY A 16 6.89 -13.64 -15.89
N LYS A 17 6.74 -14.20 -14.68
CA LYS A 17 7.11 -15.58 -14.33
C LYS A 17 5.91 -16.53 -14.30
N GLY A 18 4.71 -16.05 -14.66
CA GLY A 18 3.48 -16.84 -14.67
C GLY A 18 2.81 -16.97 -13.31
N GLU A 19 3.26 -16.23 -12.29
CA GLU A 19 2.54 -16.13 -11.02
C GLU A 19 1.35 -15.19 -11.18
N GLU A 20 0.20 -15.63 -10.71
CA GLU A 20 -1.03 -14.86 -10.75
C GLU A 20 -1.64 -14.73 -9.36
N VAL A 21 -2.07 -13.52 -9.02
CA VAL A 21 -2.84 -13.25 -7.80
C VAL A 21 -4.20 -12.74 -8.24
N LYS A 22 -5.24 -13.52 -7.94
CA LYS A 22 -6.64 -13.15 -8.18
C LYS A 22 -7.32 -12.97 -6.83
N TRP A 23 -7.92 -11.80 -6.63
CA TRP A 23 -8.75 -11.52 -5.47
C TRP A 23 -10.17 -11.20 -5.92
N SER A 24 -11.13 -11.88 -5.33
CA SER A 24 -12.53 -11.49 -5.36
C SER A 24 -12.78 -10.20 -4.57
N PHE A 25 -13.95 -9.58 -4.76
CA PHE A 25 -14.34 -8.40 -3.98
C PHE A 25 -14.36 -8.67 -2.47
N GLU A 26 -14.80 -9.86 -2.05
CA GLU A 26 -14.86 -10.25 -0.64
C GLU A 26 -13.47 -10.42 -0.03
N GLU A 27 -12.57 -11.13 -0.74
CA GLU A 27 -11.18 -11.31 -0.31
C GLU A 27 -10.45 -9.98 -0.24
N PHE A 28 -10.58 -9.14 -1.26
CA PHE A 28 -9.97 -7.83 -1.30
C PHE A 28 -10.49 -6.93 -0.17
N GLY A 29 -11.80 -7.00 0.13
CA GLY A 29 -12.41 -6.33 1.28
C GLY A 29 -11.84 -6.81 2.62
N SER A 30 -11.72 -8.12 2.80
CA SER A 30 -11.19 -8.74 4.03
C SER A 30 -9.70 -8.41 4.23
N LEU A 31 -8.88 -8.56 3.19
CA LEU A 31 -7.45 -8.25 3.22
C LEU A 31 -7.22 -6.78 3.52
N SER A 32 -7.90 -5.88 2.79
CA SER A 32 -7.71 -4.45 3.02
C SER A 32 -8.20 -4.00 4.42
N LYS A 33 -9.19 -4.69 5.02
CA LYS A 33 -9.57 -4.46 6.43
C LYS A 33 -8.46 -4.90 7.38
N LYS A 34 -7.86 -6.08 7.17
CA LYS A 34 -6.70 -6.53 7.96
C LYS A 34 -5.53 -5.57 7.84
N THR A 35 -5.21 -5.12 6.63
CA THR A 35 -4.15 -4.12 6.40
C THR A 35 -4.46 -2.80 7.11
N ALA A 36 -5.71 -2.33 7.09
CA ALA A 36 -6.09 -1.12 7.81
C ALA A 36 -5.89 -1.26 9.33
N ASN A 37 -6.25 -2.40 9.91
CA ASN A 37 -6.02 -2.69 11.33
C ASN A 37 -4.52 -2.72 11.65
N VAL A 38 -3.68 -3.30 10.78
CA VAL A 38 -2.22 -3.30 10.97
C VAL A 38 -1.68 -1.87 10.95
N LEU A 39 -2.13 -1.04 10.01
CA LEU A 39 -1.70 0.37 9.93
C LEU A 39 -2.09 1.16 11.19
N SER A 40 -3.29 0.95 11.73
CA SER A 40 -3.74 1.67 12.93
C SER A 40 -3.17 1.12 14.22
N GLU A 41 -3.18 -0.20 14.41
CA GLU A 41 -2.80 -0.85 15.69
C GLU A 41 -1.30 -1.09 15.79
N ALA A 42 -0.68 -1.67 14.75
CA ALA A 42 0.73 -2.02 14.78
C ALA A 42 1.63 -0.81 14.48
N CYS A 43 1.24 0.04 13.51
CA CYS A 43 2.00 1.26 13.19
C CYS A 43 1.54 2.49 13.99
N GLY A 44 0.48 2.39 14.78
CA GLY A 44 -0.03 3.50 15.60
C GLY A 44 -0.55 4.69 14.80
N LEU A 45 -0.92 4.49 13.53
CA LEU A 45 -1.33 5.59 12.65
C LEU A 45 -2.76 6.01 12.91
N GLN A 46 -2.98 7.32 12.91
CA GLN A 46 -4.27 7.94 13.16
C GLN A 46 -4.83 8.57 11.88
N ARG A 47 -6.13 8.85 11.91
CA ARG A 47 -6.80 9.56 10.82
C ARG A 47 -6.12 10.92 10.57
N GLY A 48 -5.79 11.19 9.31
CA GLY A 48 -5.06 12.39 8.89
C GLY A 48 -3.54 12.24 8.83
N ASP A 49 -3.00 11.14 9.38
CA ASP A 49 -1.59 10.82 9.20
C ASP A 49 -1.28 10.50 7.75
N ARG A 50 0.00 10.68 7.38
CA ARG A 50 0.47 10.53 6.00
C ARG A 50 1.40 9.34 5.93
N ILE A 51 1.12 8.43 4.99
CA ILE A 51 1.99 7.31 4.66
C ILE A 51 2.54 7.52 3.26
N VAL A 52 3.85 7.39 3.10
CA VAL A 52 4.50 7.33 1.79
C VAL A 52 4.67 5.88 1.38
N ALA A 53 4.12 5.48 0.23
CA ALA A 53 4.25 4.13 -0.29
C ALA A 53 5.12 4.13 -1.54
N ILE A 54 6.33 3.59 -1.43
CA ILE A 54 7.30 3.45 -2.52
C ILE A 54 7.47 1.95 -2.80
N LEU A 55 6.53 1.40 -3.56
CA LEU A 55 6.51 -0.01 -3.94
C LEU A 55 6.45 -0.15 -5.46
N PRO A 56 6.99 -1.24 -6.02
CA PRO A 56 6.79 -1.58 -7.43
C PRO A 56 5.33 -1.98 -7.70
N ARG A 57 5.03 -2.44 -8.93
CA ARG A 57 3.69 -2.92 -9.33
C ARG A 57 3.38 -4.27 -8.69
N VAL A 58 3.19 -4.28 -7.38
CA VAL A 58 2.86 -5.45 -6.56
C VAL A 58 1.43 -5.33 -6.03
N PRO A 59 0.75 -6.46 -5.79
CA PRO A 59 -0.66 -6.45 -5.43
C PRO A 59 -0.93 -5.79 -4.05
N GLU A 60 0.05 -5.80 -3.14
CA GLU A 60 0.03 -5.13 -1.84
C GLU A 60 -0.13 -3.61 -1.95
N TRP A 61 0.33 -3.00 -3.04
CA TRP A 61 0.16 -1.56 -3.28
C TRP A 61 -1.33 -1.18 -3.31
N TRP A 62 -2.17 -2.03 -3.92
CA TRP A 62 -3.61 -1.81 -3.98
C TRP A 62 -4.28 -2.04 -2.63
N LEU A 63 -3.82 -3.04 -1.87
CA LEU A 63 -4.30 -3.27 -0.50
C LEU A 63 -4.01 -2.07 0.40
N LEU A 64 -2.78 -1.52 0.34
CA LEU A 64 -2.40 -0.34 1.10
C LEU A 64 -3.24 0.88 0.74
N ASN A 65 -3.48 1.11 -0.55
CA ASN A 65 -4.29 2.24 -1.00
C ASN A 65 -5.70 2.19 -0.39
N VAL A 66 -6.38 1.05 -0.51
CA VAL A 66 -7.74 0.89 0.02
C VAL A 66 -7.77 0.82 1.56
N ALA A 67 -6.74 0.26 2.18
CA ALA A 67 -6.56 0.28 3.62
C ALA A 67 -6.40 1.71 4.17
N CYS A 68 -5.61 2.56 3.51
CA CYS A 68 -5.43 3.95 3.89
C CYS A 68 -6.74 4.72 3.78
N ILE A 69 -7.47 4.56 2.68
CA ILE A 69 -8.80 5.18 2.51
C ILE A 69 -9.74 4.77 3.66
N ARG A 70 -9.75 3.49 4.02
CA ARG A 70 -10.60 2.97 5.10
C ARG A 70 -10.19 3.50 6.48
N ALA A 71 -8.89 3.60 6.75
CA ALA A 71 -8.35 4.13 7.99
C ALA A 71 -8.41 5.68 8.07
N GLY A 72 -8.75 6.35 6.97
CA GLY A 72 -8.73 7.82 6.88
C GLY A 72 -7.31 8.39 6.92
N ILE A 73 -6.33 7.60 6.47
CA ILE A 73 -4.92 7.96 6.37
C ILE A 73 -4.67 8.52 4.97
N VAL A 74 -3.85 9.56 4.87
CA VAL A 74 -3.46 10.18 3.60
C VAL A 74 -2.39 9.30 2.94
N PHE A 75 -2.77 8.65 1.84
CA PHE A 75 -1.88 7.83 1.04
C PHE A 75 -1.08 8.68 0.05
N PHE A 76 0.24 8.63 0.13
CA PHE A 76 1.16 9.35 -0.75
C PHE A 76 1.97 8.36 -1.61
N PRO A 77 1.59 8.12 -2.86
CA PRO A 77 2.29 7.18 -3.72
C PRO A 77 3.64 7.77 -4.20
N GLY A 78 4.69 6.97 -4.12
CA GLY A 78 6.01 7.25 -4.68
C GLY A 78 6.36 6.28 -5.80
N THR A 79 7.04 6.77 -6.84
CA THR A 79 7.56 5.91 -7.90
C THR A 79 8.81 5.17 -7.43
N SER A 80 9.03 3.95 -7.91
CA SER A 80 10.23 3.16 -7.58
C SER A 80 11.51 3.70 -8.26
N GLN A 81 11.41 4.73 -9.09
CA GLN A 81 12.53 5.36 -9.81
C GLN A 81 13.13 6.56 -9.06
N LEU A 82 12.60 6.86 -7.86
CA LEU A 82 13.07 8.02 -7.10
C LEU A 82 14.48 7.79 -6.58
N THR A 83 15.30 8.82 -6.68
CA THR A 83 16.60 8.83 -6.02
C THR A 83 16.42 9.11 -4.54
N ALA A 84 17.42 8.76 -3.72
CA ALA A 84 17.45 9.09 -2.29
C ALA A 84 17.10 10.57 -2.03
N LYS A 85 17.66 11.49 -2.82
CA LYS A 85 17.37 12.94 -2.70
C LYS A 85 15.90 13.27 -2.91
N ASP A 86 15.25 12.64 -3.89
CA ASP A 86 13.82 12.86 -4.15
C ASP A 86 12.94 12.30 -3.03
N ILE A 87 13.33 11.16 -2.45
CA ILE A 87 12.66 10.56 -1.30
C ILE A 87 12.76 11.51 -0.11
N LEU A 88 13.97 11.98 0.23
CA LEU A 88 14.20 12.92 1.33
C LEU A 88 13.36 14.19 1.16
N TYR A 89 13.38 14.79 -0.03
CA TYR A 89 12.58 15.99 -0.32
C TYR A 89 11.08 15.75 -0.08
N ARG A 90 10.56 14.61 -0.53
CA ARG A 90 9.15 14.26 -0.35
C ARG A 90 8.81 13.94 1.10
N LEU A 91 9.71 13.33 1.86
CA LEU A 91 9.51 13.08 3.28
C LEU A 91 9.44 14.39 4.07
N GLN A 92 10.36 15.31 3.79
CA GLN A 92 10.37 16.65 4.40
C GLN A 92 9.12 17.47 4.04
N ALA A 93 8.70 17.44 2.77
CA ALA A 93 7.51 18.16 2.32
C ALA A 93 6.21 17.53 2.83
N SER A 94 6.13 16.19 2.84
CA SER A 94 4.92 15.48 3.26
C SER A 94 4.79 15.35 4.76
N LYS A 95 5.87 15.46 5.55
CA LYS A 95 5.87 15.15 7.00
C LYS A 95 5.21 13.81 7.29
N ALA A 96 5.50 12.81 6.46
CA ALA A 96 4.95 11.47 6.58
C ALA A 96 5.40 10.83 7.90
N LYS A 97 4.48 10.12 8.56
CA LYS A 97 4.79 9.37 9.80
C LYS A 97 5.30 7.97 9.52
N CYS A 98 5.04 7.44 8.32
CA CYS A 98 5.41 6.08 7.95
C CYS A 98 5.77 6.01 6.46
N ILE A 99 6.73 5.15 6.14
CA ILE A 99 7.12 4.79 4.79
C ILE A 99 6.91 3.29 4.63
N VAL A 100 6.28 2.89 3.53
CA VAL A 100 6.21 1.50 3.11
C VAL A 100 7.05 1.33 1.86
N THR A 101 8.04 0.44 1.90
CA THR A 101 8.93 0.16 0.78
C THR A 101 9.23 -1.33 0.67
N ASN A 102 9.96 -1.74 -0.38
CA ASN A 102 10.39 -3.11 -0.60
C ASN A 102 11.88 -3.28 -0.27
N ASP A 103 12.35 -4.52 -0.14
CA ASP A 103 13.75 -4.81 0.21
C ASP A 103 14.77 -4.21 -0.76
N THR A 104 14.40 -4.06 -2.04
CA THR A 104 15.28 -3.48 -3.06
C THR A 104 15.50 -1.97 -2.86
N LEU A 105 14.47 -1.26 -2.41
CA LEU A 105 14.52 0.20 -2.20
C LEU A 105 14.78 0.56 -0.73
N ALA A 106 14.70 -0.41 0.18
CA ALA A 106 15.00 -0.21 1.61
C ALA A 106 16.35 0.48 1.84
N PRO A 107 17.46 0.11 1.18
CA PRO A 107 18.74 0.81 1.38
C PRO A 107 18.71 2.29 0.98
N ALA A 108 17.94 2.62 -0.07
CA ALA A 108 17.79 4.01 -0.52
C ALA A 108 16.96 4.84 0.46
N VAL A 109 15.93 4.23 1.07
CA VAL A 109 15.10 4.87 2.10
C VAL A 109 15.88 5.03 3.41
N GLU A 110 16.64 4.00 3.82
CA GLU A 110 17.45 4.03 5.03
C GLU A 110 18.59 5.06 4.94
N SER A 111 19.12 5.33 3.75
CA SER A 111 20.13 6.37 3.54
C SER A 111 19.63 7.80 3.80
N VAL A 112 18.31 8.01 3.94
CA VAL A 112 17.69 9.33 4.10
C VAL A 112 16.81 9.47 5.34
N LEU A 113 16.71 8.43 6.15
CA LEU A 113 16.08 8.45 7.48
C LEU A 113 17.12 8.80 8.54
#